data_AF-X1TXV2-F1
#
_entry.id   AF-X1TXV2-F1
#
_cell.length_a   1.000
_cell.length_b   1.000
_cell.length_c   1.000
_cell.angle_alpha   90.00
_cell.angle_beta   90.00
_cell.angle_gamma   90.00
#
_symmetry.space_group_name_H-M   'P 1'
#
loop_
_entity.id
_entity.type
_entity.pdbx_description
1 polymer ?
#
loop_
_entity_poly.entity_id
_entity_poly.type
_entity_poly.pdbx_seq_one_letter_code
_entity_poly.pdbx_strand_id
1 'polypeptide(L)'
;EQAEQISQIGQALGRKVSLNIKIDTSAAGGSPRHGVQPDESALTLAKKISQLPGVEVTGIYAHEMGAEATEKGLDSCAYKTLEIMSNLAEMFKKAGIKVDDVSVGASPTFRYTCKHLKEGKFREVNEIHPGNCVIGSLMYWKAGGNKKEDCALSMLVTVMSTTHPDWVMIDAGYKAFSPDYLLRAMKEPDFFWDYKGKPLPSFGLVKGRPDLRAAALSAESAKVFYMDPTKPKLHIG
;
A
#
# COMPACT_ATOMS: atom_id res chain seq x y z
N GLU A 1 5.34 -25.31 -11.35
CA GLU A 1 6.08 -25.22 -10.07
C GLU A 1 5.18 -24.97 -8.85
N GLN A 2 4.82 -23.73 -8.48
CA GLN A 2 4.02 -23.47 -7.24
C GLN A 2 2.70 -24.26 -7.19
N ALA A 3 1.95 -24.26 -8.30
CA ALA A 3 0.70 -25.01 -8.39
C ALA A 3 0.89 -26.54 -8.30
N GLU A 4 2.03 -27.08 -8.73
CA GLU A 4 2.33 -28.52 -8.63
C GLU A 4 2.57 -28.92 -7.18
N GLN A 5 3.31 -28.11 -6.42
CA GLN A 5 3.53 -28.31 -4.99
C GLN A 5 2.20 -28.26 -4.22
N ILE A 6 1.35 -27.29 -4.52
CA ILE A 6 0.02 -27.20 -3.90
C ILE A 6 -0.87 -28.37 -4.33
N SER A 7 -0.78 -28.83 -5.59
CA SER A 7 -1.50 -30.02 -6.06
C SER A 7 -1.06 -31.29 -5.34
N GLN A 8 0.22 -31.46 -5.01
CA GLN A 8 0.68 -32.58 -4.19
C GLN A 8 0.07 -32.53 -2.79
N ILE A 9 -0.02 -31.34 -2.18
CA ILE A 9 -0.69 -31.16 -0.88
C ILE A 9 -2.18 -31.48 -0.98
N GLY A 10 -2.87 -30.99 -2.01
CA GLY A 10 -4.29 -31.28 -2.23
C GLY A 10 -4.56 -32.78 -2.39
N GLN A 11 -3.71 -33.47 -3.16
CA GLN A 11 -3.79 -34.93 -3.30
C GLN A 11 -3.56 -35.65 -1.97
N ALA A 12 -2.55 -35.26 -1.19
CA ALA A 12 -2.28 -35.84 0.12
C ALA A 12 -3.44 -35.63 1.12
N LEU A 13 -4.17 -34.52 1.00
CA LEU A 13 -5.34 -34.20 1.82
C LEU A 13 -6.65 -34.78 1.27
N GLY A 14 -6.64 -35.42 0.10
CA GLY A 14 -7.86 -35.93 -0.55
C GLY A 14 -8.85 -34.84 -0.98
N ARG A 15 -8.40 -33.60 -1.20
CA ARG A 15 -9.25 -32.47 -1.63
C ARG A 15 -8.52 -31.53 -2.58
N LYS A 16 -9.25 -30.92 -3.51
CA LYS A 16 -8.68 -29.87 -4.37
C LYS A 16 -8.50 -28.57 -3.58
N VAL A 17 -7.35 -27.92 -3.76
CA VAL A 17 -7.09 -26.58 -3.24
C VAL A 17 -7.50 -25.53 -4.29
N SER A 18 -8.37 -24.61 -3.90
CA SER A 18 -8.79 -23.49 -4.76
C SER A 18 -7.66 -22.49 -4.94
N LEU A 19 -7.42 -22.07 -6.18
CA LEU A 19 -6.34 -21.16 -6.56
C LEU A 19 -6.87 -19.98 -7.38
N ASN A 20 -6.36 -18.79 -7.06
CA ASN A 20 -6.55 -17.59 -7.86
C ASN A 20 -5.28 -17.29 -8.66
N ILE A 21 -5.42 -16.91 -9.93
CA ILE A 21 -4.30 -16.48 -10.76
C ILE A 21 -3.97 -15.03 -10.41
N LYS A 22 -2.73 -14.79 -9.98
CA LYS A 22 -2.24 -13.44 -9.69
C LYS A 22 -2.01 -12.69 -11.01
N ILE A 23 -2.68 -11.56 -11.19
CA ILE A 23 -2.54 -10.71 -12.38
C ILE A 23 -1.64 -9.50 -12.06
N ASP A 24 -0.71 -9.22 -12.98
CA ASP A 24 0.09 -8.00 -12.96
C ASP A 24 -0.74 -6.82 -13.47
N THR A 25 -0.81 -5.76 -12.67
CA THR A 25 -1.60 -4.54 -12.95
C THR A 25 -0.74 -3.41 -13.50
N SER A 26 0.51 -3.64 -13.87
CA SER A 26 1.38 -2.58 -14.43
C SER A 26 0.77 -1.90 -15.66
N ALA A 27 0.06 -2.65 -16.52
CA ALA A 27 -0.70 -2.11 -17.65
C ALA A 27 -1.82 -1.11 -17.24
N ALA A 28 -2.28 -1.15 -15.99
CA ALA A 28 -3.25 -0.20 -15.45
C ALA A 28 -2.61 1.14 -15.01
N GLY A 29 -1.33 1.37 -15.29
CA GLY A 29 -0.59 2.57 -14.86
C GLY A 29 0.05 2.42 -13.47
N GLY A 30 0.12 1.19 -12.96
CA GLY A 30 0.86 0.85 -11.76
C GLY A 30 2.30 0.40 -12.04
N SER A 31 3.02 0.04 -10.98
CA SER A 31 4.34 -0.59 -11.06
C SER A 31 4.22 -2.12 -11.04
N PRO A 32 5.01 -2.84 -11.84
CA PRO A 32 5.03 -4.30 -11.83
C PRO A 32 5.54 -4.82 -10.48
N ARG A 33 4.97 -5.94 -10.03
CA ARG A 33 5.41 -6.60 -8.80
C ARG A 33 5.37 -8.11 -8.91
N HIS A 34 4.15 -8.66 -8.98
CA HIS A 34 3.90 -10.09 -9.11
C HIS A 34 2.69 -10.28 -10.02
N GLY A 35 2.66 -11.43 -10.68
CA GLY A 35 1.53 -11.86 -11.49
C GLY A 35 1.91 -12.08 -12.93
N VAL A 36 1.03 -12.81 -13.62
CA VAL A 36 1.10 -13.00 -15.06
C VAL A 36 0.54 -11.76 -15.76
N GLN A 37 1.02 -11.49 -16.98
CA GLN A 37 0.52 -10.37 -17.78
C GLN A 37 -0.97 -10.55 -18.07
N PRO A 38 -1.75 -9.45 -18.15
CA PRO A 38 -3.19 -9.48 -18.34
C PRO A 38 -3.58 -9.73 -19.81
N ASP A 39 -3.02 -10.78 -20.40
CA ASP A 39 -3.25 -11.20 -21.80
C ASP A 39 -3.51 -12.72 -21.89
N GLU A 40 -3.38 -13.29 -23.08
CA GLU A 40 -3.58 -14.73 -23.31
C GLU A 40 -2.66 -15.63 -22.47
N SER A 41 -1.52 -15.11 -21.99
CA SER A 41 -0.63 -15.84 -21.11
C SER A 41 -1.30 -16.19 -19.78
N ALA A 42 -2.19 -15.34 -19.26
CA ALA A 42 -2.98 -15.62 -18.06
C ALA A 42 -3.91 -16.83 -18.26
N LEU A 43 -4.62 -16.87 -19.39
CA LEU A 43 -5.49 -18.00 -19.73
C LEU A 43 -4.69 -19.28 -19.96
N THR A 44 -3.56 -19.17 -20.64
CA THR A 44 -2.65 -20.30 -20.89
C THR A 44 -2.15 -20.89 -19.57
N LEU A 45 -1.78 -20.05 -18.61
CA LEU A 45 -1.37 -20.48 -17.28
C LEU A 45 -2.52 -21.16 -16.52
N ALA A 46 -3.71 -20.55 -16.53
CA ALA A 46 -4.89 -21.11 -15.88
C ALA A 46 -5.24 -22.51 -16.43
N LYS A 47 -5.22 -22.69 -17.76
CA LYS A 47 -5.46 -24.00 -18.40
C LYS A 47 -4.45 -25.06 -17.97
N LYS A 48 -3.16 -24.70 -17.90
CA LYS A 48 -2.10 -25.61 -17.43
C LYS A 48 -2.32 -26.02 -15.98
N ILE A 49 -2.67 -25.07 -15.11
CA ILE A 49 -2.92 -25.34 -13.69
C ILE A 49 -4.18 -26.22 -13.52
N SER A 50 -5.23 -25.99 -14.29
CA SER A 50 -6.47 -26.77 -14.23
C SER A 50 -6.31 -28.26 -14.61
N GLN A 51 -5.19 -28.66 -15.21
CA GLN A 51 -4.86 -30.07 -15.49
C GLN A 51 -4.32 -30.82 -14.26
N LEU A 52 -3.95 -30.10 -13.20
CA LEU A 52 -3.38 -30.69 -12.01
C LEU A 52 -4.49 -31.28 -11.10
N PRO A 53 -4.35 -32.52 -10.60
CA PRO A 53 -5.44 -33.21 -9.92
C PRO A 53 -5.80 -32.67 -8.53
N GLY A 54 -4.86 -32.06 -7.81
CA GLY A 54 -5.05 -31.58 -6.44
C GLY A 54 -5.42 -30.10 -6.30
N VAL A 55 -5.71 -29.41 -7.40
CA VAL A 55 -6.07 -27.98 -7.39
C VAL A 55 -7.25 -27.70 -8.30
N GLU A 56 -7.87 -26.55 -8.09
CA GLU A 56 -8.88 -25.99 -8.97
C GLU A 56 -8.63 -24.49 -9.11
N VAL A 57 -8.56 -23.98 -10.36
CA VAL A 57 -8.53 -22.53 -10.58
C VAL A 57 -9.94 -22.01 -10.41
N THR A 58 -10.14 -21.13 -9.42
CA THR A 58 -11.45 -20.58 -9.05
C THR A 58 -11.57 -19.09 -9.31
N GLY A 59 -10.48 -18.41 -9.68
CA GLY A 59 -10.55 -16.96 -9.82
C GLY A 59 -9.26 -16.28 -10.25
N ILE A 60 -9.30 -14.96 -10.21
CA ILE A 60 -8.20 -14.06 -10.54
C ILE A 60 -8.07 -12.96 -9.49
N TYR A 61 -6.83 -12.57 -9.19
CA TYR A 61 -6.52 -11.62 -8.12
C TYR A 61 -5.52 -10.56 -8.58
N ALA A 62 -5.90 -9.28 -8.47
CA ALA A 62 -5.09 -8.12 -8.80
C ALA A 62 -4.86 -7.24 -7.57
N HIS A 63 -3.72 -6.56 -7.53
CA HIS A 63 -3.42 -5.58 -6.47
C HIS A 63 -2.61 -4.44 -7.06
N GLU A 64 -3.23 -3.28 -7.14
CA GLU A 64 -2.65 -2.08 -7.72
C GLU A 64 -1.49 -1.58 -6.85
N MET A 65 -0.41 -1.16 -7.50
CA MET A 65 0.73 -0.55 -6.81
C MET A 65 1.26 0.58 -7.66
N GLY A 66 1.73 1.66 -7.03
CA GLY A 66 2.43 2.73 -7.75
C GLY A 66 1.57 3.54 -8.70
N ALA A 67 0.25 3.59 -8.47
CA ALA A 67 -0.61 4.56 -9.12
C ALA A 67 -0.11 5.98 -8.81
N GLU A 68 -0.21 6.88 -9.79
CA GLU A 68 0.12 8.29 -9.59
C GLU A 68 -0.78 8.88 -8.50
N ALA A 69 -0.16 9.54 -7.51
CA ALA A 69 -0.83 10.06 -6.32
C ALA A 69 -1.63 11.36 -6.60
N THR A 70 -2.42 11.35 -7.66
CA THR A 70 -3.35 12.40 -8.05
C THR A 70 -4.74 11.79 -8.21
N GLU A 71 -5.80 12.60 -8.06
CA GLU A 71 -7.18 12.11 -8.26
C GLU A 71 -7.34 11.43 -9.63
N LYS A 72 -6.84 12.06 -10.69
CA LYS A 72 -6.85 11.50 -12.04
C LYS A 72 -6.06 10.20 -12.15
N GLY A 73 -4.87 10.13 -11.55
CA GLY A 73 -4.02 8.95 -11.57
C GLY A 73 -4.63 7.75 -10.87
N LEU A 74 -5.17 7.98 -9.67
CA LEU A 74 -5.86 6.96 -8.87
C LEU A 74 -7.15 6.49 -9.54
N ASP A 75 -7.96 7.42 -10.08
CA ASP A 75 -9.19 7.10 -10.81
C ASP A 75 -8.89 6.27 -12.06
N SER A 76 -7.90 6.70 -12.86
CA SER A 76 -7.49 5.98 -14.06
C SER A 76 -6.96 4.58 -13.76
N CYS A 77 -6.17 4.42 -12.70
CA CYS A 77 -5.63 3.12 -12.30
C CYS A 77 -6.73 2.17 -11.82
N ALA A 78 -7.66 2.67 -11.00
CA ALA A 78 -8.82 1.90 -10.55
C ALA A 78 -9.68 1.43 -11.73
N TYR A 79 -10.03 2.34 -12.64
CA TYR A 79 -10.84 2.03 -13.82
C TYR A 79 -10.17 0.97 -14.70
N LYS A 80 -8.89 1.17 -15.08
CA LYS A 80 -8.17 0.24 -15.95
C LYS A 80 -8.00 -1.14 -15.31
N THR A 81 -7.78 -1.19 -14.00
CA THR A 81 -7.69 -2.46 -13.28
C THR A 81 -9.02 -3.21 -13.33
N LEU A 82 -10.14 -2.52 -13.10
CA LEU A 82 -11.47 -3.11 -13.21
C LEU A 82 -11.77 -3.63 -14.63
N GLU A 83 -11.42 -2.84 -15.65
CA GLU A 83 -11.58 -3.20 -17.06
C GLU A 83 -10.77 -4.46 -17.41
N ILE A 84 -9.48 -4.46 -17.07
CA ILE A 84 -8.59 -5.61 -17.28
C ILE A 84 -9.15 -6.87 -16.62
N MET A 85 -9.51 -6.78 -15.34
CA MET A 85 -9.95 -7.94 -14.57
C MET A 85 -11.30 -8.47 -15.06
N SER A 86 -12.23 -7.59 -15.45
CA SER A 86 -13.52 -8.00 -16.02
C SER A 86 -13.34 -8.70 -17.37
N ASN A 87 -12.50 -8.15 -18.25
CA ASN A 87 -12.19 -8.77 -19.54
C ASN A 87 -11.51 -10.15 -19.39
N LEU A 88 -10.58 -10.29 -18.45
CA LEU A 88 -9.93 -11.57 -18.14
C LEU A 88 -10.93 -12.58 -17.58
N ALA A 89 -11.82 -12.16 -16.68
CA ALA A 89 -12.86 -13.01 -16.12
C ALA A 89 -13.79 -13.55 -17.22
N GLU A 90 -14.21 -12.70 -18.16
CA GLU A 90 -14.98 -13.14 -19.32
C GLU A 90 -14.20 -14.11 -20.22
N MET A 91 -12.92 -13.82 -20.49
CA MET A 91 -12.06 -14.68 -21.30
C MET A 91 -11.93 -16.08 -20.68
N PHE A 92 -11.77 -16.16 -19.36
CA PHE A 92 -11.69 -17.43 -18.62
C PHE A 92 -13.02 -18.18 -18.67
N LYS A 93 -14.15 -17.49 -18.45
CA LYS A 93 -15.50 -18.08 -18.54
C LYS A 93 -15.78 -18.64 -19.94
N LYS A 94 -15.45 -17.90 -21.00
CA LYS A 94 -15.60 -18.34 -22.41
C LYS A 94 -14.75 -19.59 -22.70
N ALA A 95 -13.62 -19.76 -22.01
CA ALA A 95 -12.76 -20.93 -22.11
C ALA A 95 -13.16 -22.10 -21.19
N GLY A 96 -14.29 -22.01 -20.49
CA GLY A 96 -14.78 -23.05 -19.59
C GLY A 96 -14.04 -23.14 -18.26
N ILE A 97 -13.28 -22.10 -17.87
CA ILE A 97 -12.63 -22.03 -16.57
C ILE A 97 -13.60 -21.39 -15.57
N LYS A 98 -13.68 -21.98 -14.38
CA LYS A 98 -14.47 -21.45 -13.27
C LYS A 98 -13.88 -20.11 -12.80
N VAL A 99 -14.73 -19.12 -12.63
CA VAL A 99 -14.34 -17.78 -12.13
C VAL A 99 -15.38 -17.35 -11.10
N ASP A 100 -15.22 -17.87 -9.89
CA ASP A 100 -15.99 -17.50 -8.72
C ASP A 100 -15.43 -16.23 -8.09
N ASP A 101 -14.11 -16.04 -8.08
CA ASP A 101 -13.45 -14.90 -7.41
C ASP A 101 -12.79 -13.96 -8.43
N VAL A 102 -13.18 -12.69 -8.41
CA VAL A 102 -12.49 -11.62 -9.15
C VAL A 102 -12.24 -10.50 -8.17
N SER A 103 -11.02 -10.49 -7.66
CA SER A 103 -10.63 -9.68 -6.50
C SER A 103 -9.61 -8.61 -6.89
N VAL A 104 -9.91 -7.35 -6.58
CA VAL A 104 -9.09 -6.18 -6.91
C VAL A 104 -8.96 -5.25 -5.72
N GLY A 105 -7.98 -4.36 -5.73
CA GLY A 105 -7.94 -3.29 -4.76
C GLY A 105 -6.57 -3.03 -4.20
N ALA A 106 -6.27 -1.75 -4.11
CA ALA A 106 -5.30 -1.21 -3.20
C ALA A 106 -5.98 -0.13 -2.39
N SER A 107 -5.41 0.20 -1.23
CA SER A 107 -5.96 1.28 -0.43
C SER A 107 -6.07 2.59 -1.25
N PRO A 108 -5.06 3.05 -2.02
CA PRO A 108 -5.15 4.36 -2.68
C PRO A 108 -6.26 4.43 -3.74
N THR A 109 -6.51 3.32 -4.45
CA THR A 109 -7.52 3.23 -5.51
C THR A 109 -8.92 2.91 -4.98
N PHE A 110 -9.04 2.37 -3.76
CA PHE A 110 -10.29 1.80 -3.21
C PHE A 110 -11.54 2.66 -3.38
N ARG A 111 -11.47 3.97 -3.11
CA ARG A 111 -12.65 4.86 -3.23
C ARG A 111 -13.13 4.96 -4.68
N TYR A 112 -12.19 5.03 -5.63
CA TYR A 112 -12.48 5.04 -7.07
C TYR A 112 -12.96 3.67 -7.55
N THR A 113 -12.35 2.58 -7.08
CA THR A 113 -12.83 1.22 -7.34
C THR A 113 -14.28 1.06 -6.90
N CYS A 114 -14.63 1.49 -5.68
CA CYS A 114 -16.00 1.47 -5.19
C CYS A 114 -16.96 2.34 -6.01
N LYS A 115 -16.52 3.53 -6.45
CA LYS A 115 -17.31 4.42 -7.32
C LYS A 115 -17.68 3.69 -8.61
N HIS A 116 -16.70 3.12 -9.30
CA HIS A 116 -16.89 2.41 -10.57
C HIS A 116 -17.73 1.13 -10.43
N LEU A 117 -17.56 0.37 -9.35
CA LEU A 117 -18.39 -0.80 -9.07
C LEU A 117 -19.86 -0.43 -8.87
N LYS A 118 -20.15 0.69 -8.19
CA LYS A 118 -21.52 1.19 -7.99
C LYS A 118 -22.19 1.65 -9.29
N GLU A 119 -21.43 2.04 -10.30
CA GLU A 119 -21.96 2.32 -11.65
C GLU A 119 -22.44 1.05 -12.37
N GLY A 120 -22.08 -0.15 -11.88
CA GLY A 120 -22.57 -1.43 -12.37
C GLY A 120 -21.95 -1.90 -13.70
N LYS A 121 -20.82 -1.29 -14.11
CA LYS A 121 -20.09 -1.60 -15.36
C LYS A 121 -19.17 -2.83 -15.24
N PHE A 122 -18.75 -3.18 -14.04
CA PHE A 122 -17.73 -4.22 -13.78
C PHE A 122 -18.31 -5.28 -12.83
N ARG A 123 -19.32 -6.02 -13.29
CA ARG A 123 -20.11 -6.94 -12.46
C ARG A 123 -19.37 -8.23 -12.13
N GLU A 124 -18.34 -8.52 -12.89
CA GLU A 124 -17.45 -9.66 -12.73
C GLU A 124 -16.66 -9.56 -11.43
N VAL A 125 -16.29 -8.33 -11.03
CA VAL A 125 -15.55 -8.04 -9.81
C VAL A 125 -16.47 -8.12 -8.59
N ASN A 126 -16.17 -9.05 -7.69
CA ASN A 126 -17.04 -9.37 -6.55
C ASN A 126 -16.35 -9.23 -5.19
N GLU A 127 -15.05 -8.94 -5.17
CA GLU A 127 -14.29 -8.68 -3.95
C GLU A 127 -13.39 -7.46 -4.12
N ILE A 128 -13.33 -6.65 -3.07
CA ILE A 128 -12.33 -5.60 -2.90
C ILE A 128 -11.55 -5.82 -1.61
N HIS A 129 -10.21 -5.64 -1.66
CA HIS A 129 -9.31 -5.98 -0.55
C HIS A 129 -8.38 -4.85 -0.09
N PRO A 130 -8.88 -3.62 0.17
CA PRO A 130 -8.04 -2.62 0.81
C PRO A 130 -7.75 -3.01 2.28
N GLY A 131 -6.66 -2.50 2.85
CA GLY A 131 -6.33 -2.73 4.27
C GLY A 131 -5.89 -1.47 5.00
N ASN A 132 -4.85 -0.80 4.50
CA ASN A 132 -4.24 0.36 5.16
C ASN A 132 -5.22 1.55 5.27
N CYS A 133 -6.23 1.64 4.40
CA CYS A 133 -7.22 2.73 4.45
C CYS A 133 -7.97 2.84 5.79
N VAL A 134 -8.05 1.77 6.57
CA VAL A 134 -8.73 1.75 7.88
C VAL A 134 -7.97 2.56 8.94
N ILE A 135 -6.64 2.45 8.96
CA ILE A 135 -5.80 3.11 9.96
C ILE A 135 -5.19 4.40 9.41
N GLY A 136 -4.82 4.40 8.13
CA GLY A 136 -4.09 5.49 7.50
C GLY A 136 -2.64 5.60 7.99
N SER A 137 -1.83 6.32 7.22
CA SER A 137 -0.44 6.63 7.55
C SER A 137 0.04 7.81 6.71
N LEU A 138 1.18 8.39 7.07
CA LEU A 138 1.81 9.45 6.28
C LEU A 138 2.09 9.02 4.84
N MET A 139 2.65 7.81 4.66
CA MET A 139 2.88 7.24 3.33
C MET A 139 1.60 7.15 2.53
N TYR A 140 0.52 6.76 3.18
CA TYR A 140 -0.75 6.52 2.53
C TYR A 140 -1.50 7.81 2.19
N TRP A 141 -1.44 8.82 3.07
CA TRP A 141 -1.90 10.17 2.76
C TRP A 141 -1.16 10.74 1.55
N LYS A 142 0.18 10.61 1.53
CA LYS A 142 1.01 11.06 0.41
C LYS A 142 0.74 10.30 -0.89
N ALA A 143 0.25 9.07 -0.81
CA ALA A 143 -0.23 8.29 -1.96
C ALA A 143 -1.66 8.67 -2.41
N GLY A 144 -2.28 9.70 -1.82
CA GLY A 144 -3.64 10.16 -2.14
C GLY A 144 -4.75 9.28 -1.55
N GLY A 145 -4.40 8.37 -0.63
CA GLY A 145 -5.30 7.33 -0.15
C GLY A 145 -6.17 7.70 1.05
N ASN A 146 -5.73 8.56 1.96
CA ASN A 146 -6.55 9.15 3.04
C ASN A 146 -6.20 10.64 3.16
N LYS A 147 -7.08 11.44 3.77
CA LYS A 147 -6.65 12.77 4.20
C LYS A 147 -5.69 12.63 5.39
N LYS A 148 -4.88 13.66 5.61
CA LYS A 148 -3.95 13.70 6.75
C LYS A 148 -4.69 13.55 8.07
N GLU A 149 -5.86 14.18 8.17
CA GLU A 149 -6.71 14.23 9.36
C GLU A 149 -7.37 12.88 9.65
N ASP A 150 -7.53 12.04 8.63
CA ASP A 150 -8.13 10.69 8.74
C ASP A 150 -7.11 9.62 9.17
N CYS A 151 -5.84 9.99 9.39
CA CYS A 151 -4.84 9.06 9.91
C CYS A 151 -5.07 8.81 11.40
N ALA A 152 -5.56 7.61 11.72
CA ALA A 152 -5.93 7.20 13.08
C ALA A 152 -4.72 6.82 13.95
N LEU A 153 -3.62 6.35 13.34
CA LEU A 153 -2.43 5.94 14.09
C LEU A 153 -1.54 7.15 14.42
N SER A 154 -1.26 7.31 15.71
CA SER A 154 -0.17 8.14 16.22
C SER A 154 0.60 7.37 17.27
N MET A 155 1.91 7.61 17.36
CA MET A 155 2.71 7.09 18.47
C MET A 155 2.84 8.14 19.56
N LEU A 156 2.53 7.73 20.79
CA LEU A 156 2.81 8.51 21.98
C LEU A 156 4.28 8.35 22.34
N VAL A 157 4.96 9.46 22.60
CA VAL A 157 6.39 9.52 22.91
C VAL A 157 6.59 10.50 24.05
N THR A 158 7.64 10.31 24.83
CA THR A 158 7.99 11.12 25.99
C THR A 158 9.16 12.03 25.66
N VAL A 159 9.12 13.28 26.12
CA VAL A 159 10.30 14.15 26.07
C VAL A 159 11.25 13.77 27.21
N MET A 160 12.44 13.29 26.86
CA MET A 160 13.43 12.80 27.80
C MET A 160 14.48 13.86 28.19
N SER A 161 14.68 14.87 27.35
CA SER A 161 15.63 15.95 27.61
C SER A 161 15.27 17.23 26.88
N THR A 162 15.41 18.35 27.59
CA THR A 162 15.18 19.72 27.09
C THR A 162 16.43 20.61 27.25
N THR A 163 17.61 20.02 27.43
CA THR A 163 18.84 20.77 27.73
C THR A 163 19.37 21.59 26.55
N HIS A 164 18.97 21.24 25.32
CA HIS A 164 19.40 21.95 24.12
C HIS A 164 18.45 23.10 23.77
N PRO A 165 18.94 24.29 23.39
CA PRO A 165 18.07 25.43 23.08
C PRO A 165 17.14 25.21 21.88
N ASP A 166 17.62 24.46 20.87
CA ASP A 166 16.99 24.32 19.55
C ASP A 166 16.14 23.03 19.38
N TRP A 167 16.27 22.04 20.27
CA TRP A 167 15.51 20.78 20.18
C TRP A 167 15.35 20.09 21.52
N VAL A 168 14.44 19.12 21.54
CA VAL A 168 14.31 18.12 22.60
C VAL A 168 14.68 16.73 22.11
N MET A 169 15.03 15.85 23.04
CA MET A 169 15.19 14.41 22.79
C MET A 169 13.91 13.68 23.20
N ILE A 170 13.42 12.77 22.35
CA ILE A 170 12.30 11.88 22.65
C ILE A 170 12.75 10.43 22.80
N ASP A 171 11.97 9.60 23.49
CA ASP A 171 12.19 8.16 23.74
C ASP A 171 11.80 7.22 22.59
N ALA A 172 11.69 7.76 21.37
CA ALA A 172 11.30 6.99 20.20
C ALA A 172 12.26 7.24 19.03
N GLY A 173 12.88 6.15 18.56
CA GLY A 173 13.77 6.12 17.41
C GLY A 173 13.24 5.26 16.28
N TYR A 174 14.11 4.82 15.37
CA TYR A 174 13.70 4.03 14.20
C TYR A 174 13.12 2.65 14.57
N LYS A 175 13.38 2.12 15.76
CA LYS A 175 12.73 0.88 16.23
C LYS A 175 11.25 1.07 16.56
N ALA A 176 10.85 2.30 16.88
CA ALA A 176 9.44 2.66 17.04
C ALA A 176 8.84 3.13 15.70
N PHE A 177 9.51 4.04 14.98
CA PHE A 177 8.93 4.70 13.81
C PHE A 177 9.03 3.93 12.49
N SER A 178 9.90 2.93 12.40
CA SER A 178 10.38 2.32 11.15
C SER A 178 11.11 3.30 10.20
N PRO A 179 12.18 2.88 9.52
CA PRO A 179 12.85 3.71 8.50
C PRO A 179 12.10 3.77 7.16
N ASP A 180 11.02 3.01 6.96
CA ASP A 180 10.35 2.87 5.65
C ASP A 180 9.87 4.20 5.05
N TYR A 181 9.32 5.09 5.88
CA TYR A 181 8.89 6.42 5.43
C TYR A 181 10.09 7.25 4.96
N LEU A 182 11.21 7.20 5.70
CA LEU A 182 12.41 7.98 5.39
C LEU A 182 12.90 7.69 3.98
N LEU A 183 12.99 6.41 3.59
CA LEU A 183 13.51 6.01 2.29
C LEU A 183 12.67 6.55 1.13
N ARG A 184 11.35 6.61 1.29
CA ARG A 184 10.44 7.11 0.25
C ARG A 184 10.37 8.63 0.22
N ALA A 185 10.43 9.25 1.40
CA ALA A 185 10.35 10.69 1.54
C ALA A 185 11.65 11.42 1.14
N MET A 186 12.79 10.72 0.94
CA MET A 186 14.07 11.34 0.55
C MET A 186 14.00 12.28 -0.66
N LYS A 187 13.03 12.07 -1.56
CA LYS A 187 12.83 12.88 -2.77
C LYS A 187 11.86 14.05 -2.56
N GLU A 188 11.21 14.14 -1.41
CA GLU A 188 10.32 15.25 -1.11
C GLU A 188 11.15 16.54 -0.90
N PRO A 189 10.73 17.69 -1.46
CA PRO A 189 11.51 18.94 -1.40
C PRO A 189 11.92 19.37 0.01
N ASP A 190 11.05 19.15 0.99
CA ASP A 190 11.25 19.57 2.39
C ASP A 190 11.81 18.46 3.29
N PHE A 191 12.16 17.31 2.72
CA PHE A 191 12.66 16.19 3.52
C PHE A 191 14.02 16.49 4.14
N PHE A 192 14.96 16.98 3.33
CA PHE A 192 16.22 17.52 3.82
C PHE A 192 16.05 19.01 4.06
N TRP A 193 16.39 19.47 5.26
CA TRP A 193 16.33 20.87 5.61
C TRP A 193 17.67 21.33 6.19
N ASP A 194 18.02 22.59 5.96
CA ASP A 194 19.28 23.14 6.47
C ASP A 194 19.16 23.46 7.96
N TYR A 195 19.99 22.79 8.75
CA TYR A 195 20.21 23.11 10.15
C TYR A 195 21.65 23.59 10.33
N LYS A 196 21.83 24.92 10.32
CA LYS A 196 23.14 25.59 10.52
C LYS A 196 24.20 25.08 9.53
N GLY A 197 23.86 25.04 8.24
CA GLY A 197 24.77 24.59 7.18
C GLY A 197 24.89 23.07 7.07
N LYS A 198 24.02 22.29 7.73
CA LYS A 198 24.00 20.83 7.66
C LYS A 198 22.61 20.34 7.23
N PRO A 199 22.49 19.57 6.14
CA PRO A 199 21.22 18.98 5.76
C PRO A 199 20.84 17.88 6.76
N LEU A 200 19.63 17.97 7.33
CA LEU A 200 19.07 16.95 8.20
C LEU A 200 17.78 16.36 7.60
N PRO A 201 17.58 15.03 7.68
CA PRO A 201 16.33 14.42 7.25
C PRO A 201 15.23 14.65 8.28
N SER A 202 14.02 14.91 7.81
CA SER A 202 12.80 14.97 8.62
C SER A 202 12.05 13.64 8.57
N PHE A 203 11.43 13.24 9.69
CA PHE A 203 10.65 12.01 9.76
C PHE A 203 9.29 12.27 10.38
N GLY A 204 8.25 12.23 9.55
CA GLY A 204 6.88 12.42 9.99
C GLY A 204 6.57 13.79 10.59
N LEU A 205 5.53 13.82 11.44
CA LEU A 205 4.87 15.04 11.90
C LEU A 205 4.56 14.95 13.40
N VAL A 206 4.67 16.08 14.10
CA VAL A 206 4.18 16.21 15.48
C VAL A 206 2.73 16.69 15.45
N LYS A 207 1.81 15.86 15.97
CA LYS A 207 0.37 16.14 15.93
C LYS A 207 0.05 17.45 16.66
N GLY A 208 -0.63 18.38 15.98
CA GLY A 208 -1.00 19.69 16.54
C GLY A 208 0.14 20.70 16.67
N ARG A 209 1.37 20.35 16.29
CA ARG A 209 2.57 21.19 16.43
C ARG A 209 3.33 21.32 15.10
N PRO A 210 2.79 22.03 14.10
CA PRO A 210 3.45 22.22 12.81
C PRO A 210 4.73 23.07 12.91
N ASP A 211 4.92 23.77 14.03
CA ASP A 211 6.13 24.52 14.39
C ASP A 211 7.28 23.62 14.85
N LEU A 212 7.06 22.31 14.99
CA LEU A 212 8.07 21.34 15.38
C LEU A 212 8.46 20.45 14.20
N ARG A 213 9.73 20.06 14.16
CA ARG A 213 10.25 19.15 13.15
C ARG A 213 11.02 17.99 13.76
N ALA A 214 10.53 16.77 13.56
CA ALA A 214 11.21 15.57 14.01
C ALA A 214 12.34 15.22 13.03
N ALA A 215 13.56 15.09 13.53
CA ALA A 215 14.77 14.79 12.75
C ALA A 215 15.77 13.95 13.56
N ALA A 216 16.82 13.45 12.87
CA ALA A 216 17.93 12.72 13.49
C ALA A 216 17.50 11.54 14.39
N LEU A 217 17.02 10.45 13.78
CA LEU A 217 16.69 9.22 14.50
C LEU A 217 17.96 8.42 14.85
N SER A 218 17.97 7.91 16.08
CA SER A 218 18.77 6.75 16.49
C SER A 218 17.84 5.56 16.70
N ALA A 219 18.34 4.46 17.29
CA ALA A 219 17.54 3.26 17.54
C ALA A 219 16.35 3.54 18.48
N GLU A 220 16.62 4.23 19.60
CA GLU A 220 15.68 4.40 20.72
C GLU A 220 15.29 5.86 20.97
N SER A 221 15.90 6.80 20.25
CA SER A 221 15.63 8.22 20.48
C SER A 221 15.72 9.01 19.19
N ALA A 222 15.11 10.18 19.19
CA ALA A 222 15.21 11.13 18.10
C ALA A 222 15.15 12.58 18.60
N LYS A 223 15.48 13.52 17.73
CA LYS A 223 15.41 14.96 18.03
C LYS A 223 14.12 15.55 17.47
N VAL A 224 13.51 16.44 18.22
CA VAL A 224 12.41 17.28 17.74
C VAL A 224 12.83 18.74 17.87
N PHE A 225 13.01 19.41 16.74
CA PHE A 225 13.51 20.77 16.61
C PHE A 225 12.39 21.80 16.70
N TYR A 226 12.70 22.93 17.31
CA TYR A 226 11.85 24.13 17.29
C TYR A 226 12.10 24.92 16.00
N MET A 227 11.09 25.03 15.14
CA MET A 227 11.20 25.79 13.89
C MET A 227 10.72 27.23 14.05
N ASP A 228 9.93 27.51 15.08
CA ASP A 228 9.43 28.84 15.43
C ASP A 228 9.74 29.13 16.91
N PRO A 229 10.70 30.03 17.21
CA PRO A 229 11.10 30.31 18.59
C PRO A 229 10.03 31.07 19.38
N THR A 230 8.98 31.58 18.73
CA THR A 230 7.87 32.28 19.40
C THR A 230 6.85 31.32 20.01
N LYS A 231 6.92 30.02 19.66
CA LYS A 231 5.97 29.01 20.14
C LYS A 231 6.39 28.42 21.49
N PRO A 232 5.43 27.91 22.28
CA PRO A 232 5.72 27.28 23.57
C PRO A 232 6.72 26.13 23.43
N LYS A 233 7.72 26.11 24.31
CA LYS A 233 8.67 24.99 24.39
C LYS A 233 7.99 23.74 24.95
N LEU A 234 8.61 22.60 24.65
CA LEU A 234 8.23 21.32 25.24
C LEU A 234 8.95 21.16 26.58
N HIS A 235 8.34 20.41 27.50
CA HIS A 235 8.89 20.10 28.82
C HIS A 235 9.15 18.60 28.93
N ILE A 236 9.99 18.19 29.89
CA ILE A 236 10.22 16.77 30.20
C ILE A 236 8.93 16.15 30.74
N GLY A 237 8.67 14.90 30.35
CA GLY A 237 7.44 14.15 30.66
C GLY A 237 6.37 14.31 29.59
#